data_AF-A0A258BLF9-F1
#
_entry.id   AF-A0A258BLF9-F1
#
_cell.length_a   1.000
_cell.length_b   1.000
_cell.length_c   1.000
_cell.angle_alpha   90.00
_cell.angle_beta   90.00
_cell.angle_gamma   90.00
#
_symmetry.space_group_name_H-M   'P 1'
#
loop_
_entity.id
_entity.type
_entity.pdbx_description
1 polymer ?
#
loop_
_entity_poly.entity_id
_entity_poly.type
_entity_poly.pdbx_seq_one_letter_code
_entity_poly.pdbx_strand_id
1 'polypeptide(L)'
;MTRAVSRPGDIRAHPVREDFIDLPEDFGTRFMLVVDTEEEFDWDAPFDRASRSVTITDAMERGQACFAAAGVRPLYVTDYPVIDDPRAGPMLAR
;
A
#
# COMPACT_ATOMS: atom_id res chain seq x y z
N MET A 1 -38.76 -1.68 9.79
CA MET A 1 -37.38 -1.35 9.35
C MET A 1 -37.07 -2.27 8.18
N THR A 2 -37.23 -1.78 6.96
CA THR A 2 -37.18 -2.60 5.74
C THR A 2 -35.73 -2.97 5.45
N ARG A 3 -35.39 -4.27 5.48
CA ARG A 3 -34.05 -4.76 5.13
C ARG A 3 -33.78 -4.36 3.68
N ALA A 4 -32.84 -3.44 3.46
CA ALA A 4 -32.43 -3.08 2.12
C ALA A 4 -31.94 -4.35 1.42
N VAL A 5 -32.55 -4.69 0.30
CA VAL A 5 -32.11 -5.79 -0.55
C VAL A 5 -30.80 -5.32 -1.19
N SER A 6 -29.68 -5.89 -0.77
CA SER A 6 -28.37 -5.64 -1.36
C SER A 6 -28.44 -5.96 -2.86
N ARG A 7 -28.19 -4.97 -3.71
CA ARG A 7 -28.07 -5.19 -5.15
C ARG A 7 -26.68 -5.76 -5.45
N PRO A 8 -26.55 -6.74 -6.37
CA PRO A 8 -25.24 -7.18 -6.83
C PRO A 8 -24.40 -5.97 -7.26
N GLY A 9 -23.23 -5.78 -6.65
CA GLY A 9 -22.30 -4.70 -6.98
C GLY A 9 -22.45 -3.38 -6.20
N ASP A 10 -23.32 -3.25 -5.19
CA ASP A 10 -23.27 -2.07 -4.30
C ASP A 10 -22.09 -2.21 -3.33
N ILE A 11 -20.98 -1.51 -3.61
CA ILE A 11 -19.75 -1.54 -2.80
C ILE A 11 -19.92 -1.02 -1.36
N ARG A 12 -21.08 -0.44 -1.04
CA ARG A 12 -21.41 0.06 0.31
C ARG A 12 -22.21 -0.95 1.11
N ALA A 13 -22.73 -2.01 0.48
CA ALA A 13 -23.44 -3.07 1.19
C ALA A 13 -22.43 -3.88 2.02
N HIS A 14 -22.85 -4.33 3.21
CA HIS A 14 -22.05 -5.31 3.96
C HIS A 14 -21.95 -6.61 3.15
N PRO A 15 -20.75 -7.23 3.08
CA PRO A 15 -20.58 -8.48 2.37
C PRO A 15 -21.46 -9.56 3.01
N VAL A 16 -22.16 -10.32 2.18
CA VAL A 16 -22.90 -11.53 2.59
C VAL A 16 -21.95 -12.72 2.59
N ARG A 17 -22.34 -13.86 3.19
CA ARG A 17 -21.43 -15.00 3.36
C ARG A 17 -20.83 -15.49 2.04
N GLU A 18 -21.59 -15.37 0.96
CA GLU A 18 -21.22 -15.75 -0.40
C GLU A 18 -20.15 -14.82 -1.02
N ASP A 19 -19.96 -13.61 -0.49
CA ASP A 19 -18.92 -12.68 -0.94
C ASP A 19 -17.54 -12.98 -0.30
N PHE A 20 -17.51 -13.80 0.75
CA PHE A 20 -16.27 -14.17 1.42
C PHE A 20 -15.58 -15.33 0.70
N ILE A 21 -14.25 -15.24 0.59
CA ILE A 21 -13.43 -16.38 0.20
C ILE A 21 -13.33 -17.39 1.35
N ASP A 22 -13.39 -18.67 1.03
CA ASP A 22 -13.09 -19.76 1.97
C ASP A 22 -11.61 -20.09 1.89
N LEU A 23 -10.89 -19.82 2.99
CA LEU A 23 -9.48 -20.18 3.12
C LEU A 23 -9.36 -21.60 3.69
N PRO A 24 -8.37 -22.40 3.25
CA PRO A 24 -8.08 -23.70 3.84
C PRO A 24 -7.87 -23.62 5.36
N GLU A 25 -8.27 -24.64 6.11
CA GLU A 25 -8.10 -24.66 7.58
C GLU A 25 -6.62 -24.57 8.00
N ASP A 26 -5.72 -25.13 7.20
CA ASP A 26 -4.27 -25.09 7.39
C ASP A 26 -3.63 -23.75 6.96
N PHE A 27 -4.40 -22.83 6.38
CA PHE A 27 -3.93 -21.49 6.04
C PHE A 27 -3.52 -20.71 7.29
N GLY A 28 -4.17 -20.94 8.44
CA GLY A 28 -3.83 -20.31 9.72
C GLY A 28 -3.88 -18.77 9.69
N THR A 29 -3.32 -18.13 10.71
CA THR A 29 -3.21 -16.66 10.74
C THR A 29 -2.11 -16.19 9.79
N ARG A 30 -2.43 -15.22 8.93
CA ARG A 30 -1.49 -14.53 8.06
C ARG A 30 -1.71 -13.02 8.19
N PHE A 31 -0.66 -12.25 7.95
CA PHE A 31 -0.75 -10.81 7.77
C PHE A 31 0.00 -10.43 6.49
N MET A 32 -0.43 -9.33 5.88
CA MET A 32 0.27 -8.70 4.77
C MET A 32 0.67 -7.31 5.22
N LEU A 33 1.93 -6.95 5.03
CA LEU A 33 2.41 -5.60 5.21
C LEU A 33 2.47 -4.93 3.85
N VAL A 34 1.61 -3.93 3.66
CA VAL A 34 1.63 -3.06 2.49
C VAL A 34 2.25 -1.74 2.90
N VAL A 35 3.23 -1.27 2.15
CA VAL A 35 3.86 0.04 2.34
C VAL A 35 3.50 0.89 1.13
N ASP A 36 2.74 1.93 1.38
CA ASP A 36 2.45 2.94 0.37
C ASP A 36 3.61 3.93 0.32
N THR A 37 4.10 4.22 -0.87
CA THR A 37 5.26 5.08 -1.08
C THR A 37 4.94 6.10 -2.16
N GLU A 38 4.79 7.33 -1.74
CA GLU A 38 4.39 8.47 -2.56
C GLU A 38 5.49 9.54 -2.57
N GLU A 39 5.36 10.51 -3.46
CA GLU A 39 6.18 11.70 -3.51
C GLU A 39 5.84 12.68 -2.39
N GLU A 40 6.78 13.58 -2.12
CA GLU A 40 6.61 14.63 -1.13
C GLU A 40 5.98 15.87 -1.77
N PHE A 41 4.92 16.37 -1.13
CA PHE A 41 4.22 17.59 -1.52
C PHE A 41 4.37 18.69 -0.46
N ASP A 42 4.57 19.92 -0.93
CA ASP A 42 4.36 21.12 -0.12
C ASP A 42 2.86 21.48 -0.17
N TRP A 43 2.15 21.15 0.90
CA TRP A 43 0.71 21.39 1.02
C TRP A 43 0.34 22.87 1.18
N ASP A 44 1.30 23.74 1.47
CA ASP A 44 1.10 25.18 1.58
C ASP A 44 1.36 25.92 0.24
N ALA A 45 1.92 25.23 -0.76
CA ALA A 45 2.21 25.78 -2.09
C ALA A 45 1.04 25.59 -3.09
N PRO A 46 0.94 26.44 -4.14
CA PRO A 46 0.05 26.16 -5.26
C PRO A 46 0.37 24.82 -5.93
N PHE A 47 -0.65 24.16 -6.47
CA PHE A 47 -0.48 22.90 -7.20
C PHE A 47 0.54 23.02 -8.34
N ASP A 48 1.55 22.15 -8.34
CA ASP A 48 2.54 22.01 -9.40
C ASP A 48 2.84 20.54 -9.70
N ARG A 49 2.50 20.09 -10.92
CA ARG A 49 2.79 18.73 -11.41
C ARG A 49 4.28 18.40 -11.53
N ALA A 50 5.16 19.40 -11.40
CA ALA A 50 6.61 19.22 -11.38
C ALA A 50 7.17 19.00 -9.97
N SER A 51 6.37 19.26 -8.92
CA SER A 51 6.75 18.98 -7.54
C SER A 51 6.69 17.47 -7.28
N ARG A 52 7.84 16.80 -7.38
CA ARG A 52 7.95 15.33 -7.30
C ARG A 52 9.12 14.88 -6.41
N SER A 53 9.28 15.53 -5.26
CA SER A 53 10.43 15.29 -4.36
C SER A 53 10.38 13.90 -3.72
N VAL A 54 11.55 13.27 -3.57
CA VAL A 54 11.72 11.96 -2.90
C VAL A 54 12.94 12.02 -1.99
N THR A 55 12.84 12.73 -0.88
CA THR A 55 13.94 12.88 0.10
C THR A 55 13.96 11.78 1.17
N ILE A 56 12.86 11.04 1.34
CA ILE A 56 12.68 10.04 2.40
C ILE A 56 13.51 8.74 2.27
N THR A 57 14.30 8.59 1.19
CA THR A 57 15.02 7.35 0.83
C THR A 57 15.86 6.75 1.97
N ASP A 58 16.58 7.55 2.74
CA ASP A 58 17.36 7.07 3.91
C ASP A 58 16.46 6.43 4.98
N ALA A 59 15.27 7.00 5.22
CA ALA A 59 14.33 6.46 6.20
C ALA A 59 13.68 5.17 5.70
N MET A 60 13.36 5.11 4.40
CA MET A 60 12.85 3.90 3.77
C MET A 60 13.84 2.74 3.88
N GLU A 61 15.12 2.96 3.60
CA GLU A 61 16.15 1.92 3.69
C GLU A 61 16.28 1.37 5.12
N ARG A 62 16.22 2.26 6.14
CA ARG A 62 16.16 1.83 7.55
C ARG A 62 14.91 1.01 7.85
N GLY A 63 13.75 1.42 7.32
CA GLY A 63 12.50 0.68 7.46
C GLY A 63 12.60 -0.73 6.85
N GLN A 64 13.14 -0.83 5.63
CA GLN A 64 13.40 -2.09 4.95
C GLN A 64 14.29 -3.02 5.78
N ALA A 65 15.36 -2.50 6.38
CA ALA A 65 16.23 -3.27 7.27
C ALA A 65 15.47 -3.82 8.49
N CYS A 66 14.57 -3.02 9.10
CA CYS A 66 13.71 -3.49 10.18
C CYS A 66 12.79 -4.63 9.76
N PHE A 67 12.13 -4.52 8.59
CA PHE A 67 11.25 -5.58 8.08
C PHE A 67 12.04 -6.86 7.75
N ALA A 68 13.20 -6.72 7.12
CA ALA A 68 14.09 -7.83 6.82
C ALA A 68 14.56 -8.56 8.08
N ALA A 69 14.93 -7.82 9.14
CA ALA A 69 15.31 -8.40 10.43
C ALA A 69 14.16 -9.18 11.09
N ALA A 70 12.90 -8.81 10.82
CA ALA A 70 11.71 -9.53 11.26
C ALA A 70 11.29 -10.69 10.33
N GLY A 71 12.02 -10.94 9.24
CA GLY A 71 11.67 -11.95 8.23
C GLY A 71 10.46 -11.56 7.37
N VAL A 72 10.10 -10.28 7.33
CA VAL A 72 8.96 -9.75 6.57
C VAL A 72 9.43 -9.16 5.25
N ARG A 73 8.74 -9.51 4.16
CA ARG A 73 8.89 -8.88 2.84
C ARG A 73 7.66 -8.03 2.54
N PRO A 74 7.73 -6.70 2.67
CA PRO A 74 6.59 -5.83 2.40
C PRO A 74 6.21 -5.81 0.91
N LEU A 75 4.93 -5.64 0.63
CA LEU A 75 4.45 -5.23 -0.69
C LEU A 75 4.52 -3.70 -0.76
N TYR A 76 5.38 -3.18 -1.63
CA TYR A 76 5.42 -1.75 -1.90
C TYR A 76 4.41 -1.39 -2.99
N VAL A 77 3.51 -0.46 -2.67
CA VAL A 77 2.69 0.25 -3.64
C VAL A 77 3.36 1.60 -3.83
N THR A 78 3.78 1.90 -5.04
CA THR A 78 4.70 3.02 -5.29
C THR A 78 4.21 3.83 -6.47
N ASP A 79 4.23 5.15 -6.31
CA ASP A 79 3.91 6.09 -7.37
C ASP A 79 4.99 6.14 -8.47
N TYR A 80 4.74 6.89 -9.54
CA TYR A 80 5.72 7.04 -10.61
C TYR A 80 6.97 7.83 -10.18
N PRO A 81 6.87 9.01 -9.53
CA PRO A 81 8.02 9.76 -9.04
C PRO A 81 9.05 8.97 -8.24
N VAL A 82 8.61 8.12 -7.30
CA VAL A 82 9.52 7.31 -6.48
C VAL A 82 10.17 6.21 -7.32
N ILE A 83 9.46 5.63 -8.29
CA ILE A 83 10.07 4.66 -9.22
C ILE A 83 11.09 5.34 -10.16
N ASP A 84 10.82 6.57 -10.61
CA ASP A 84 11.69 7.34 -11.51
C ASP A 84 12.90 7.96 -10.77
N ASP A 85 12.85 8.05 -9.44
CA ASP A 85 13.95 8.57 -8.63
C ASP A 85 15.21 7.67 -8.73
N PRO A 86 16.39 8.26 -9.03
CA PRO A 86 17.62 7.50 -9.27
C PRO A 86 18.15 6.74 -8.04
N ARG A 87 17.62 7.01 -6.84
CA ARG A 87 17.97 6.31 -5.60
C ARG A 87 16.88 5.34 -5.18
N ALA A 88 15.62 5.78 -5.14
CA ALA A 88 14.52 5.00 -4.61
C ALA A 88 14.15 3.82 -5.52
N GLY A 89 14.07 4.02 -6.83
CA GLY A 89 13.79 2.95 -7.79
C GLY A 89 14.77 1.77 -7.68
N PRO A 90 16.10 2.00 -7.78
CA PRO A 90 17.10 0.94 -7.60
C PRO A 90 17.16 0.34 -6.19
N MET A 91 16.68 1.06 -5.16
CA MET A 91 16.58 0.54 -3.79
C MET A 91 15.38 -0.42 -3.66
N LEU A 92 14.23 -0.07 -4.23
CA LEU A 92 13.00 -0.88 -4.19
C LEU A 92 13.08 -2.17 -5.04
N ALA A 93 13.94 -2.20 -6.05
CA ALA A 93 14.12 -3.36 -6.93
C ALA A 93 14.99 -4.50 -6.35
N ARG A 94 15.43 -4.41 -5.08
CA ARG A 94 16.38 -5.35 -4.45
C ARG A 94 15.72 -6.51 -3.72
#